data_AF-A0A929SD65-F1
#
_entry.id   AF-A0A929SD65-F1
#
_cell.length_a   1.000
_cell.length_b   1.000
_cell.length_c   1.000
_cell.angle_alpha   90.00
_cell.angle_beta   90.00
_cell.angle_gamma   90.00
#
_symmetry.space_group_name_H-M   'P 1'
#
loop_
_entity.id
_entity.type
_entity.pdbx_description
1 polymer ?
#
loop_
_entity_poly.entity_id
_entity_poly.type
_entity_poly.pdbx_seq_one_letter_code
_entity_poly.pdbx_strand_id
1 'polypeptide(L)'
;FMGYNVNQEFTLTNPLEPFALPQRTLNESIAMAKLNRNEIADARQKAKLARASLKMVDDYPHSSATYKKAKVAYDMAILALKNVPGAIEMDVRTKYAAMKQNYDAVNASKKNLENTKEVARIGQLQYDTGFITITDLSGMNLAVYNAQQTYNKAVLDYNLAVTDYYQCATVGLKGADI
;
A
#
# COMPACT_ATOMS: atom_id res chain seq x y z
N PHE A 1 1.56 3.31 -17.74
CA PHE A 1 0.69 3.92 -18.77
C PHE A 1 0.23 2.82 -19.71
N MET A 2 -1.09 2.66 -19.91
CA MET A 2 -1.70 1.53 -20.62
C MET A 2 -1.84 1.75 -22.15
N GLY A 3 -1.25 2.82 -22.70
CA GLY A 3 -1.24 3.07 -24.15
C GLY A 3 -2.57 3.55 -24.75
N TYR A 4 -3.59 3.85 -23.93
CA TYR A 4 -4.86 4.38 -24.40
C TYR A 4 -4.80 5.86 -24.75
N ASN A 5 -5.68 6.29 -25.67
CA ASN A 5 -5.85 7.68 -26.03
C ASN A 5 -6.43 8.46 -24.84
N VAL A 6 -5.93 9.68 -24.60
CA VAL A 6 -6.31 10.53 -23.47
C VAL A 6 -7.81 10.88 -23.48
N ASN A 7 -8.43 10.92 -24.66
CA ASN A 7 -9.84 11.30 -24.85
C ASN A 7 -10.80 10.11 -24.94
N GLN A 8 -10.35 8.91 -24.58
CA GLN A 8 -11.24 7.74 -24.58
C GLN A 8 -12.25 7.87 -23.43
N GLU A 9 -13.55 7.84 -23.75
CA GLU A 9 -14.60 7.80 -22.74
C GLU A 9 -14.61 6.44 -22.04
N PHE A 10 -14.50 6.45 -20.72
CA PHE A 10 -14.61 5.26 -19.88
C PHE A 10 -15.86 5.35 -19.03
N THR A 11 -16.75 4.36 -19.16
CA THR A 11 -17.87 4.17 -18.25
C THR A 11 -17.43 3.25 -17.11
N LEU A 12 -17.36 3.78 -15.89
CA LEU A 12 -17.13 2.97 -14.70
C LEU A 12 -18.41 2.16 -14.41
N THR A 13 -18.36 0.85 -14.64
CA THR A 13 -19.51 -0.05 -14.45
C THR A 13 -19.68 -0.53 -13.01
N ASN A 14 -18.63 -0.45 -12.19
CA ASN A 14 -18.64 -1.02 -10.85
C ASN A 14 -18.88 0.06 -9.79
N PRO A 15 -19.75 -0.19 -8.80
CA PRO A 15 -19.94 0.72 -7.68
C PRO A 15 -18.66 0.79 -6.84
N LEU A 16 -18.37 1.98 -6.30
CA LEU A 16 -17.21 2.18 -5.43
C LEU A 16 -17.54 1.67 -4.02
N GLU A 17 -17.29 0.39 -3.80
CA GLU A 17 -17.48 -0.27 -2.51
C GLU A 17 -16.14 -0.65 -1.87
N PRO A 18 -16.03 -0.62 -0.54
CA PRO A 18 -14.84 -1.06 0.16
C PRO A 18 -14.65 -2.57 0.00
N PHE A 19 -13.45 -2.99 -0.40
CA PHE A 19 -13.11 -4.41 -0.49
C PHE A 19 -13.24 -5.13 0.85
N ALA A 20 -13.62 -6.41 0.80
CA ALA A 20 -13.62 -7.25 1.99
C ALA A 20 -12.20 -7.31 2.58
N LEU A 21 -12.11 -7.29 3.91
CA LEU A 21 -10.83 -7.44 4.60
C LEU A 21 -10.18 -8.76 4.17
N PRO A 22 -8.85 -8.79 3.93
CA PRO A 22 -8.16 -10.00 3.57
C PRO A 22 -8.32 -11.05 4.68
N GLN A 23 -8.72 -12.27 4.32
CA GLN A 23 -8.89 -13.38 5.27
C GLN A 23 -7.56 -13.97 5.76
N ARG A 24 -6.47 -13.69 5.04
CA ARG A 24 -5.12 -14.20 5.35
C ARG A 24 -4.54 -13.48 6.56
N THR A 25 -3.80 -14.22 7.38
CA THR A 25 -3.10 -13.64 8.53
C THR A 25 -1.87 -12.85 8.06
N LEU A 26 -1.44 -11.91 8.91
CA LEU A 26 -0.22 -11.13 8.68
C LEU A 26 1.02 -12.04 8.56
N ASN A 27 1.12 -13.08 9.38
CA ASN A 27 2.26 -13.99 9.39
C ASN A 27 2.35 -14.81 8.09
N GLU A 28 1.22 -15.30 7.58
CA GLU A 28 1.18 -15.99 6.28
C GLU A 28 1.60 -15.05 5.15
N SER A 29 1.20 -13.78 5.22
CA SER A 29 1.54 -12.78 4.21
C SER A 29 3.04 -12.44 4.23
N ILE A 30 3.66 -12.38 5.43
CA ILE A 30 5.11 -12.25 5.57
C ILE A 30 5.85 -13.47 5.01
N ALA A 31 5.34 -14.68 5.26
CA ALA A 31 5.94 -15.91 4.75
C ALA A 31 5.90 -15.96 3.22
N MET A 32 4.76 -15.61 2.61
CA MET A 32 4.64 -15.52 1.15
C MET A 32 5.52 -14.42 0.56
N ALA A 33 5.58 -13.25 1.19
CA ALA A 33 6.45 -12.17 0.75
C ALA A 33 7.92 -12.63 0.70
N LYS A 34 8.41 -13.29 1.76
CA LYS A 34 9.78 -13.84 1.80
C LYS A 34 10.04 -14.93 0.73
N LEU A 35 8.99 -15.58 0.22
CA LEU A 35 9.11 -16.61 -0.82
C LEU A 35 9.10 -16.01 -2.24
N ASN A 36 8.19 -15.08 -2.50
CA ASN A 36 7.90 -14.62 -3.86
C ASN A 36 8.80 -13.44 -4.28
N ARG A 37 9.14 -12.55 -3.35
CA ARG A 37 9.82 -11.28 -3.62
C ARG A 37 11.23 -11.44 -4.22
N ASN A 38 11.53 -10.60 -5.21
CA ASN A 38 12.77 -10.70 -5.99
C ASN A 38 14.00 -10.16 -5.25
N GLU A 39 13.81 -9.37 -4.19
CA GLU A 39 14.88 -8.68 -3.46
C GLU A 39 15.86 -9.67 -2.82
N ILE A 40 15.38 -10.84 -2.36
CA ILE A 40 16.25 -11.89 -1.81
C ILE A 40 17.08 -12.52 -2.93
N ALA A 41 16.48 -12.76 -4.09
CA ALA A 41 17.17 -13.33 -5.24
C ALA A 41 18.25 -12.36 -5.78
N ASP A 42 17.92 -11.07 -5.89
CA ASP A 42 18.85 -10.02 -6.29
C ASP A 42 20.00 -9.87 -5.30
N ALA A 43 19.71 -9.79 -3.99
CA ALA A 43 20.75 -9.72 -2.96
C ALA A 43 21.65 -10.96 -2.94
N ARG A 44 21.07 -12.14 -3.19
CA ARG A 44 21.84 -13.39 -3.31
C ARG A 44 22.77 -13.35 -4.52
N GLN A 45 22.30 -12.84 -5.66
CA GLN A 45 23.11 -12.70 -6.85
C GLN A 45 24.25 -11.69 -6.63
N LYS A 46 23.98 -10.55 -6.00
CA LYS A 46 25.00 -9.56 -5.60
C LYS A 46 26.07 -10.16 -4.69
N ALA A 47 25.67 -10.94 -3.68
CA ALA A 47 26.61 -11.64 -2.80
C ALA A 47 27.46 -12.67 -3.55
N LYS A 48 26.87 -13.40 -4.51
CA LYS A 48 27.60 -14.36 -5.37
C LYS A 48 28.64 -13.66 -6.23
N LEU A 49 28.30 -12.51 -6.83
CA LEU A 49 29.24 -11.70 -7.61
C LEU A 49 30.39 -11.17 -6.74
N ALA A 50 30.08 -10.62 -5.56
CA ALA A 50 31.11 -10.14 -4.63
C ALA A 50 32.05 -11.26 -4.16
N ARG A 51 31.52 -12.48 -3.95
CA ARG A 51 32.34 -13.67 -3.65
C ARG A 51 33.27 -14.02 -4.81
N ALA A 52 32.78 -13.97 -6.04
CA ALA A 52 33.60 -14.23 -7.22
C ALA A 52 34.74 -13.21 -7.32
N SER A 53 34.45 -11.91 -7.10
CA SER A 53 35.47 -10.86 -7.08
C SER A 53 36.51 -11.06 -5.97
N LEU A 54 36.11 -11.53 -4.79
CA LEU A 54 37.05 -11.89 -3.72
C LEU A 54 37.98 -13.04 -4.15
N LYS A 55 37.42 -14.07 -4.81
CA LYS A 55 38.21 -15.20 -5.31
C LYS A 55 39.22 -14.80 -6.39
N MET A 56 38.90 -13.80 -7.21
CA MET A 56 39.83 -13.28 -8.23
C MET A 56 41.08 -12.63 -7.64
N VAL A 57 41.05 -12.21 -6.37
CA VAL A 57 42.18 -11.58 -5.69
C VAL A 57 42.76 -12.45 -4.58
N ASP A 58 42.44 -13.75 -4.58
CA ASP A 58 42.88 -14.70 -3.54
C ASP A 58 44.41 -14.92 -3.57
N ASP A 59 45.02 -14.80 -4.74
CA ASP A 59 46.48 -14.90 -4.94
C ASP A 59 47.26 -13.72 -4.32
N TYR A 60 46.58 -12.61 -4.00
CA TYR A 60 47.23 -11.48 -3.35
C TYR A 60 47.42 -11.76 -1.84
N PRO A 61 48.48 -11.23 -1.21
CA PRO A 61 48.63 -11.34 0.24
C PRO A 61 47.39 -10.80 0.96
N HIS A 62 46.88 -11.54 1.94
CA HIS A 62 45.67 -11.14 2.70
C HIS A 62 45.83 -9.83 3.48
N SER A 63 47.07 -9.39 3.72
CA SER A 63 47.39 -8.09 4.31
C SER A 63 47.22 -6.92 3.32
N SER A 64 47.23 -7.20 2.01
CA SER A 64 47.19 -6.21 0.94
C SER A 64 45.89 -5.42 0.94
N ALA A 65 45.97 -4.16 0.49
CA ALA A 65 44.80 -3.30 0.35
C ALA A 65 43.79 -3.88 -0.66
N THR A 66 44.27 -4.53 -1.73
CA THR A 66 43.43 -5.15 -2.76
C THR A 66 42.57 -6.27 -2.17
N TYR A 67 43.17 -7.22 -1.44
CA TYR A 67 42.42 -8.30 -0.80
C TYR A 67 41.43 -7.77 0.24
N LYS A 68 41.89 -6.88 1.14
CA LYS A 68 41.03 -6.30 2.20
C LYS A 68 39.82 -5.56 1.63
N LYS A 69 40.00 -4.77 0.57
CA LYS A 69 38.88 -4.08 -0.11
C LYS A 69 37.85 -5.08 -0.65
N ALA A 70 38.30 -6.13 -1.34
CA ALA A 70 37.40 -7.15 -1.88
C ALA A 70 36.68 -7.93 -0.75
N LYS A 71 37.38 -8.20 0.36
CA LYS A 71 36.81 -8.88 1.52
C LYS A 71 35.71 -8.03 2.18
N VAL A 72 35.98 -6.75 2.41
CA VAL A 72 34.97 -5.81 2.94
C VAL A 72 33.76 -5.72 2.01
N ALA A 73 33.96 -5.64 0.70
CA ALA A 73 32.85 -5.62 -0.26
C ALA A 73 32.00 -6.90 -0.21
N TYR A 74 32.63 -8.07 -0.08
CA TYR A 74 31.93 -9.34 0.12
C TYR A 74 31.15 -9.38 1.46
N ASP A 75 31.79 -8.97 2.56
CA ASP A 75 31.16 -8.94 3.89
C ASP A 75 29.95 -7.98 3.91
N MET A 76 30.05 -6.83 3.24
CA MET A 76 28.93 -5.90 3.05
C MET A 76 27.79 -6.54 2.24
N ALA A 77 28.10 -7.26 1.16
CA ALA A 77 27.08 -7.91 0.34
C ALA A 77 26.35 -9.04 1.11
N ILE A 78 27.07 -9.80 1.95
CA ILE A 78 26.48 -10.81 2.82
C ILE A 78 25.61 -10.18 3.92
N LEU A 79 26.08 -9.09 4.54
CA LEU A 79 25.30 -8.35 5.52
C LEU A 79 24.00 -7.82 4.90
N ALA A 80 24.08 -7.25 3.69
CA ALA A 80 22.91 -6.80 2.96
C ALA A 80 21.91 -7.94 2.72
N LEU A 81 22.38 -9.10 2.23
CA LEU A 81 21.55 -10.29 2.05
C LEU A 81 20.85 -10.74 3.35
N LYS A 82 21.56 -10.68 4.49
CA LYS A 82 21.00 -11.03 5.81
C LYS A 82 19.89 -10.06 6.25
N ASN A 83 19.97 -8.79 5.84
CA ASN A 83 19.03 -7.75 6.24
C ASN A 83 17.75 -7.71 5.38
N VAL A 84 17.82 -8.17 4.12
CA VAL A 84 16.67 -8.15 3.19
C VAL A 84 15.40 -8.80 3.76
N PRO A 85 15.43 -9.99 4.40
CA PRO A 85 14.22 -10.60 4.97
C PRO A 85 13.54 -9.74 6.05
N GLY A 86 14.33 -9.01 6.85
CA GLY A 86 13.82 -8.08 7.85
C GLY A 86 13.17 -6.86 7.23
N ALA A 87 13.78 -6.33 6.15
CA ALA A 87 13.21 -5.22 5.39
C ALA A 87 11.87 -5.60 4.72
N ILE A 88 11.79 -6.80 4.14
CA ILE A 88 10.54 -7.34 3.55
C ILE A 88 9.46 -7.46 4.62
N GLU A 89 9.79 -8.01 5.79
CA GLU A 89 8.83 -8.14 6.89
C GLU A 89 8.32 -6.78 7.38
N MET A 90 9.22 -5.80 7.53
CA MET A 90 8.85 -4.45 7.93
C MET A 90 7.89 -3.81 6.91
N ASP A 91 8.18 -3.94 5.61
CA ASP A 91 7.34 -3.41 4.54
C ASP A 91 5.92 -4.02 4.57
N VAL A 92 5.82 -5.35 4.66
CA VAL A 92 4.51 -6.04 4.77
C VAL A 92 3.72 -5.54 5.99
N ARG A 93 4.39 -5.40 7.14
CA ARG A 93 3.77 -4.88 8.37
C ARG A 93 3.29 -3.43 8.22
N THR A 94 4.09 -2.57 7.59
CA THR A 94 3.72 -1.18 7.31
C THR A 94 2.51 -1.10 6.38
N LYS A 95 2.48 -1.91 5.31
CA LYS A 95 1.34 -1.96 4.38
C LYS A 95 0.08 -2.49 5.05
N TYR A 96 0.20 -3.52 5.89
CA TYR A 96 -0.92 -4.03 6.69
C TYR A 96 -1.49 -2.97 7.65
N ALA A 97 -0.62 -2.24 8.35
CA ALA A 97 -1.02 -1.16 9.25
C ALA A 97 -1.73 -0.02 8.48
N ALA A 98 -1.19 0.40 7.33
CA ALA A 98 -1.81 1.41 6.48
C ALA A 98 -3.20 0.98 5.99
N MET A 99 -3.34 -0.29 5.57
CA MET A 99 -4.64 -0.85 5.19
C MET A 99 -5.66 -0.81 6.34
N LYS A 100 -5.25 -1.19 7.56
CA LYS A 100 -6.12 -1.12 8.74
C LYS A 100 -6.51 0.31 9.10
N GLN A 101 -5.57 1.24 9.05
CA GLN A 101 -5.84 2.65 9.28
C GLN A 101 -6.84 3.22 8.27
N ASN A 102 -6.70 2.87 6.99
CA ASN A 102 -7.64 3.31 5.95
C ASN A 102 -9.02 2.66 6.12
N TYR A 103 -9.08 1.41 6.56
CA TYR A 103 -10.36 0.76 6.91
C TYR A 103 -11.08 1.51 8.04
N ASP A 104 -10.36 1.92 9.09
CA ASP A 104 -10.95 2.69 10.18
C ASP A 104 -11.40 4.09 9.70
N ALA A 105 -10.65 4.71 8.79
CA ALA A 105 -11.04 5.98 8.15
C ALA A 105 -12.31 5.83 7.28
N VAL A 106 -12.49 4.72 6.57
CA VAL A 106 -13.74 4.40 5.85
C VAL A 106 -14.91 4.31 6.83
N ASN A 107 -14.75 3.61 7.95
CA ASN A 107 -15.81 3.49 8.96
C ASN A 107 -16.15 4.84 9.61
N ALA A 108 -15.13 5.65 9.92
CA ALA A 108 -15.33 6.98 10.51
C ALA A 108 -16.04 7.93 9.53
N SER A 109 -15.59 7.97 8.27
CA SER A 109 -16.20 8.80 7.23
C SER A 109 -17.63 8.36 6.87
N LYS A 110 -17.91 7.05 6.92
CA LYS A 110 -19.28 6.51 6.76
C LYS A 110 -20.22 7.04 7.84
N LYS A 111 -19.82 6.93 9.11
CA LYS A 111 -20.62 7.45 10.24
C LYS A 111 -20.82 8.96 10.16
N ASN A 112 -19.78 9.70 9.75
CA ASN A 112 -19.90 11.14 9.54
C ASN A 112 -20.91 11.48 8.44
N LEU A 113 -20.87 10.77 7.31
CA LEU A 113 -21.83 10.93 6.23
C LEU A 113 -23.27 10.64 6.68
N GLU A 114 -23.48 9.56 7.43
CA GLU A 114 -24.79 9.21 8.01
C GLU A 114 -25.31 10.32 8.92
N ASN A 115 -24.46 10.83 9.83
CA ASN A 115 -24.82 11.93 10.72
C ASN A 115 -25.13 13.22 9.94
N THR A 116 -24.32 13.58 8.95
CA THR A 116 -24.49 14.80 8.16
C THR A 116 -25.78 14.73 7.33
N LYS A 117 -26.13 13.55 6.80
CA LYS A 117 -27.41 13.31 6.13
C LYS A 117 -28.59 13.52 7.08
N GLU A 118 -28.49 13.05 8.31
CA GLU A 118 -29.54 13.26 9.32
C GLU A 118 -29.68 14.74 9.71
N VAL A 119 -28.56 15.47 9.85
CA VAL A 119 -28.59 16.93 10.06
C VAL A 119 -29.29 17.65 8.92
N ALA A 120 -28.97 17.32 7.67
CA ALA A 120 -29.63 17.91 6.51
C ALA A 120 -31.13 17.56 6.45
N ARG A 121 -31.52 16.34 6.85
CA ARG A 121 -32.93 15.93 6.96
C ARG A 121 -33.68 16.75 8.00
N ILE A 122 -33.08 16.98 9.17
CA ILE A 122 -33.65 17.85 10.21
C ILE A 122 -33.73 19.29 9.71
N GLY A 123 -32.70 19.77 9.02
CA GLY A 123 -32.68 21.09 8.38
C GLY A 123 -33.82 21.26 7.38
N GLN A 124 -34.09 20.26 6.56
CA GLN A 124 -35.21 20.27 5.63
C GLN A 124 -36.54 20.47 6.37
N LEU A 125 -36.79 19.72 7.45
CA LEU A 125 -38.00 19.86 8.27
C LEU A 125 -38.10 21.27 8.91
N GLN A 126 -36.98 21.84 9.33
CA GLN A 126 -36.94 23.21 9.87
C GLN A 126 -37.20 24.26 8.80
N TYR A 127 -36.73 24.04 7.58
CA TYR A 127 -37.01 24.91 6.44
C TYR A 127 -38.50 24.87 6.07
N ASP A 128 -39.08 23.68 6.05
CA ASP A 128 -40.50 23.46 5.73
C ASP A 128 -41.43 24.16 6.75
N THR A 129 -40.96 24.35 7.98
CA THR A 129 -41.67 25.09 9.05
C THR A 129 -41.30 26.58 9.09
N GLY A 130 -40.40 27.05 8.21
CA GLY A 130 -39.94 28.43 8.13
C GLY A 130 -38.96 28.85 9.23
N PHE A 131 -38.40 27.90 9.98
CA PHE A 131 -37.48 28.16 11.10
C PHE A 131 -36.05 28.48 10.63
N ILE A 132 -35.65 27.94 9.47
CA ILE A 132 -34.37 28.25 8.81
C ILE A 132 -34.60 28.77 7.40
N THR A 133 -33.58 29.41 6.83
CA THR A 133 -33.64 29.93 5.46
C THR A 133 -33.19 28.86 4.44
N ILE A 134 -33.50 29.11 3.16
CA ILE A 134 -33.02 28.26 2.05
C ILE A 134 -31.49 28.24 1.95
N THR A 135 -30.82 29.33 2.35
CA THR A 135 -29.36 29.45 2.36
C THR A 135 -28.75 28.51 3.41
N ASP A 136 -29.37 28.42 4.59
CA ASP A 136 -28.95 27.49 5.66
C ASP A 136 -29.09 26.03 5.19
N LEU A 137 -30.24 25.69 4.61
CA LEU A 137 -30.49 24.35 4.04
C LEU A 137 -29.49 24.01 2.92
N SER A 138 -29.18 24.98 2.05
CA SER A 138 -28.18 24.81 0.99
C SER A 138 -26.78 24.55 1.57
N GLY A 139 -26.42 25.22 2.66
CA GLY A 139 -25.17 24.97 3.40
C GLY A 139 -25.11 23.55 3.99
N MET A 140 -26.22 23.06 4.55
CA MET A 140 -26.32 21.68 5.05
C MET A 140 -26.20 20.65 3.94
N ASN A 141 -26.86 20.87 2.80
CA ASN A 141 -26.74 20.00 1.63
C ASN A 141 -25.30 19.98 1.08
N LEU A 142 -24.63 21.14 1.03
CA LEU A 142 -23.21 21.21 0.67
C LEU A 142 -22.34 20.40 1.63
N ALA A 143 -22.63 20.43 2.94
CA ALA A 143 -21.93 19.59 3.91
C ALA A 143 -22.13 18.09 3.64
N VAL A 144 -23.34 17.65 3.25
CA VAL A 144 -23.59 16.26 2.83
C VAL A 144 -22.74 15.88 1.62
N TYR A 145 -22.66 16.74 0.60
CA TYR A 145 -21.82 16.51 -0.57
C TYR A 145 -20.34 16.37 -0.20
N ASN A 146 -19.82 17.25 0.66
CA ASN A 146 -18.43 17.18 1.13
C ASN A 146 -18.15 15.91 1.96
N ALA A 147 -19.09 15.51 2.82
CA ALA A 147 -19.00 14.26 3.58
C ALA A 147 -19.01 13.03 2.66
N GLN A 148 -19.84 13.05 1.61
CA GLN A 148 -19.91 11.98 0.61
C GLN A 148 -18.60 11.86 -0.18
N GLN A 149 -18.02 12.99 -0.59
CA GLN A 149 -16.73 13.00 -1.28
C GLN A 149 -15.60 12.49 -0.38
N THR A 150 -15.62 12.85 0.90
CA THR A 150 -14.67 12.34 1.90
C THR A 150 -14.78 10.82 2.07
N TYR A 151 -16.01 10.29 2.17
CA TYR A 151 -16.25 8.85 2.24
C TYR A 151 -15.75 8.13 0.97
N ASN A 152 -16.10 8.63 -0.21
CA ASN A 152 -15.67 8.03 -1.48
C ASN A 152 -14.13 8.02 -1.60
N LYS A 153 -13.46 9.11 -1.21
CA LYS A 153 -12.00 9.16 -1.16
C LYS A 153 -11.42 8.12 -0.18
N ALA A 154 -11.99 7.99 1.01
CA ALA A 154 -11.54 7.01 1.99
C ALA A 154 -11.69 5.57 1.46
N VAL A 155 -12.78 5.27 0.75
CA VAL A 155 -12.98 3.95 0.11
C VAL A 155 -11.92 3.69 -0.95
N LEU A 156 -11.61 4.67 -1.79
CA LEU A 156 -10.54 4.55 -2.80
C LEU A 156 -9.17 4.32 -2.15
N ASP A 157 -8.82 5.13 -1.14
CA ASP A 157 -7.54 5.02 -0.43
C ASP A 157 -7.41 3.65 0.27
N TYR A 158 -8.51 3.11 0.81
CA TYR A 158 -8.55 1.77 1.36
C TYR A 158 -8.38 0.68 0.29
N ASN A 159 -9.10 0.75 -0.82
CA ASN A 159 -9.00 -0.24 -1.90
C ASN A 159 -7.58 -0.27 -2.52
N LEU A 160 -6.94 0.90 -2.65
CA LEU A 160 -5.53 0.98 -3.04
C LEU A 160 -4.61 0.35 -1.99
N ALA A 161 -4.83 0.61 -0.70
CA ALA A 161 -4.02 0.01 0.37
C ALA A 161 -4.18 -1.52 0.45
N VAL A 162 -5.37 -2.06 0.18
CA VAL A 162 -5.60 -3.52 0.06
C VAL A 162 -4.81 -4.09 -1.12
N THR A 163 -4.83 -3.40 -2.27
CA THR A 163 -4.10 -3.79 -3.47
C THR A 163 -2.59 -3.78 -3.22
N ASP A 164 -2.07 -2.71 -2.60
CA ASP A 164 -0.67 -2.58 -2.20
C ASP A 164 -0.23 -3.72 -1.25
N TYR A 165 -1.06 -4.03 -0.24
CA TYR A 165 -0.79 -5.11 0.70
C TYR A 165 -0.78 -6.47 0.00
N TYR A 166 -1.77 -6.72 -0.86
CA TYR A 166 -1.84 -7.95 -1.64
C TYR A 166 -0.61 -8.11 -2.55
N GLN A 167 -0.24 -7.06 -3.28
CA GLN A 167 0.95 -7.03 -4.12
C GLN A 167 2.20 -7.31 -3.28
N CYS A 168 2.41 -6.61 -2.17
CA CYS A 168 3.56 -6.81 -1.27
C CYS A 168 3.73 -8.29 -0.82
N ALA A 169 2.62 -9.01 -0.64
CA ALA A 169 2.62 -10.42 -0.25
C ALA A 169 2.73 -11.41 -1.43
N THR A 170 2.30 -11.03 -2.64
CA THR A 170 2.09 -11.97 -3.76
C THR A 170 2.99 -11.73 -4.96
N VAL A 171 3.40 -10.49 -5.26
CA VAL A 171 4.18 -10.24 -6.48
C VAL A 171 5.64 -10.68 -6.30
N GLY A 172 5.99 -11.73 -7.05
CA GLY A 172 7.33 -12.06 -7.48
C GLY A 172 7.44 -13.49 -8.02
N LEU A 173 8.17 -13.65 -9.14
CA LEU A 173 8.49 -14.82 -10.02
C LEU A 173 7.45 -15.91 -10.30
N LYS A 174 6.50 -16.22 -9.42
CA LYS A 174 5.29 -16.98 -9.74
C LYS A 174 4.20 -15.99 -10.13
N GLY A 175 3.84 -16.01 -11.40
CA GLY A 175 2.77 -15.19 -11.97
C GLY A 175 1.52 -15.26 -11.11
N ALA A 176 0.93 -14.08 -10.89
CA ALA A 176 -0.41 -13.98 -10.35
C ALA A 176 -1.38 -14.58 -11.36
N ASP A 177 -1.85 -15.80 -11.10
CA ASP A 177 -3.12 -16.25 -11.65
C ASP A 177 -4.21 -15.48 -10.90
N ILE A 178 -4.61 -14.36 -11.52
CA ILE A 178 -5.90 -13.71 -11.28
C ILE A 178 -7.01 -14.51 -11.95
#